data_AF-T1GLG9-F1
#
_entry.id   AF-T1GLG9-F1
#
_cell.length_a   1.000
_cell.length_b   1.000
_cell.length_c   1.000
_cell.angle_alpha   90.00
_cell.angle_beta   90.00
_cell.angle_gamma   90.00
#
_symmetry.space_group_name_H-M   'P 1'
#
loop_
_entity.id
_entity.type
_entity.pdbx_description
1 polymer ?
#
loop_
_entity_poly.entity_id
_entity_poly.type
_entity_poly.pdbx_seq_one_letter_code
_entity_poly.pdbx_strand_id
1 'polypeptide(L)'
;ISITTLEPQSEKINAYRELLSRLYTIEYETLKKLVGHLAFIHSMRSKNKMEIKNLAVIWGPTLLQKIEDVGYSQQDAEVVSDLVLLYKHIFPLSDDEIKKEQEMLMCLQRYYASAETLADSVKQSGDLKIWITVDQNLKKSQKKRIKLM
;
A
#
# COMPACT_ATOMS: atom_id res chain seq x y z
N ILE A 1 3.76 26.02 2.72
CA ILE A 1 3.23 25.48 1.44
C ILE A 1 3.38 23.97 1.51
N SER A 2 2.30 23.21 1.31
CA SER A 2 2.39 21.74 1.31
C SER A 2 3.04 21.30 0.00
N ILE A 3 3.94 20.31 0.05
CA ILE A 3 4.55 19.76 -1.18
C ILE A 3 3.49 19.13 -2.07
N THR A 4 2.43 18.58 -1.46
CA THR A 4 1.31 17.94 -2.17
C THR A 4 0.54 18.89 -3.07
N THR A 5 0.59 20.21 -2.80
CA THR A 5 -0.09 21.25 -3.59
C THR A 5 0.81 21.95 -4.61
N LEU A 6 2.07 21.52 -4.74
CA LEU A 6 3.00 22.10 -5.72
C LEU A 6 2.62 21.69 -7.14
N GLU A 7 2.49 22.69 -8.00
CA GLU A 7 2.38 22.58 -9.44
C GLU A 7 3.51 23.43 -10.05
N PRO A 8 4.30 22.93 -11.02
CA PRO A 8 4.22 21.67 -11.77
C PRO A 8 4.81 20.42 -11.06
N GLN A 9 4.48 19.22 -11.56
CA GLN A 9 4.97 17.93 -11.06
C GLN A 9 6.50 17.84 -10.93
N SER A 10 7.25 18.52 -11.80
CA SER A 10 8.73 18.58 -11.74
C SER A 10 9.23 19.28 -10.47
N GLU A 11 8.57 20.36 -10.04
CA GLU A 11 8.92 21.04 -8.80
C GLU A 11 8.60 20.16 -7.59
N LYS A 12 7.45 19.48 -7.62
CA LYS A 12 7.07 18.50 -6.61
C LYS A 12 8.12 17.38 -6.48
N ILE A 13 8.58 16.80 -7.60
CA ILE A 13 9.64 15.77 -7.61
C ILE A 13 10.95 16.31 -7.00
N ASN A 14 11.36 17.52 -7.37
CA ASN A 14 12.58 18.13 -6.85
C ASN A 14 12.49 18.39 -5.34
N ALA A 15 11.36 18.90 -4.86
CA ALA A 15 11.11 19.12 -3.44
C ALA A 15 11.16 17.81 -2.64
N TYR A 16 10.56 16.72 -3.16
CA TYR A 16 10.66 15.41 -2.52
C TYR A 16 12.09 14.89 -2.47
N ARG A 17 12.84 14.99 -3.58
CA ARG A 17 14.25 14.57 -3.64
C ARG A 17 15.10 15.33 -2.62
N GLU A 18 14.90 16.63 -2.50
CA GLU A 18 15.60 17.47 -1.55
C GLU A 18 15.31 17.04 -0.11
N LEU A 19 14.04 16.83 0.26
CA LEU A 19 13.70 16.36 1.61
C LEU A 19 14.26 14.97 1.91
N LEU A 20 14.14 14.04 0.95
CA LEU A 20 14.62 12.68 1.12
C LEU A 20 16.15 12.60 1.25
N SER A 21 16.90 13.53 0.63
CA SER A 21 18.35 13.60 0.81
C SER A 21 18.80 13.99 2.23
N ARG A 22 17.88 14.43 3.08
CA ARG A 22 18.15 14.77 4.49
C ARG A 22 18.00 13.57 5.43
N LEU A 23 17.45 12.45 4.95
CA LEU A 23 17.40 11.19 5.70
C LEU A 23 18.79 10.57 5.78
N TYR A 24 19.10 9.85 6.86
CA TYR A 24 20.32 9.03 6.83
C TYR A 24 20.11 7.83 5.90
N THR A 25 21.23 7.20 5.54
CA THR A 25 21.26 6.15 4.52
C THR A 25 20.30 5.00 4.83
N ILE A 26 20.19 4.60 6.10
CA ILE A 26 19.35 3.45 6.48
C ILE A 26 17.87 3.79 6.32
N GLU A 27 17.43 4.98 6.75
CA GLU A 27 16.05 5.44 6.63
C GLU A 27 15.68 5.64 5.15
N TYR A 28 16.59 6.24 4.37
CA TYR A 28 16.39 6.43 2.94
C TYR A 28 16.21 5.09 2.21
N GLU A 29 17.11 4.12 2.41
CA GLU A 29 17.04 2.83 1.74
C GLU A 29 15.82 2.00 2.19
N THR A 30 15.46 2.10 3.48
CA THR A 30 14.25 1.46 4.02
C THR A 30 13.00 2.03 3.38
N LEU A 31 12.90 3.37 3.31
CA LEU A 31 11.77 4.05 2.70
C LEU A 31 11.71 3.76 1.20
N LYS A 32 12.83 3.82 0.48
CA LYS A 32 12.94 3.46 -0.95
C LYS A 32 12.40 2.04 -1.19
N LYS A 33 12.80 1.08 -0.36
CA LYS A 33 12.36 -0.32 -0.52
C LYS A 33 10.87 -0.48 -0.26
N LEU A 34 10.36 0.16 0.79
CA LEU A 34 8.95 0.09 1.17
C LEU A 34 8.05 0.77 0.13
N VAL A 35 8.34 2.02 -0.24
CA VAL A 35 7.58 2.78 -1.24
C VAL A 35 7.62 2.07 -2.59
N GLY A 36 8.77 1.50 -2.97
CA GLY A 36 8.87 0.68 -4.18
C GLY A 36 7.94 -0.54 -4.15
N HIS A 37 7.81 -1.21 -3.00
CA HIS A 37 6.86 -2.31 -2.85
C HIS A 37 5.40 -1.83 -2.97
N LEU A 38 5.05 -0.68 -2.39
CA LEU A 38 3.71 -0.10 -2.52
C LEU A 38 3.41 0.31 -3.97
N ALA A 39 4.39 0.87 -4.68
CA ALA A 39 4.27 1.18 -6.11
C ALA A 39 4.03 -0.09 -6.94
N PHE A 40 4.73 -1.17 -6.62
CA PHE A 40 4.50 -2.48 -7.23
C PHE A 40 3.08 -3.01 -6.94
N ILE A 41 2.61 -2.98 -5.69
CA ILE A 41 1.22 -3.36 -5.35
C ILE A 41 0.21 -2.53 -6.14
N HIS A 42 0.40 -1.21 -6.20
CA HIS A 42 -0.48 -0.31 -6.94
C HIS A 42 -0.48 -0.58 -8.45
N SER A 43 0.66 -1.01 -9.02
CA SER A 43 0.74 -1.41 -10.43
C SER A 43 -0.16 -2.62 -10.75
N MET A 44 -0.45 -3.45 -9.76
CA MET A 44 -1.32 -4.63 -9.87
C MET A 44 -2.77 -4.37 -9.42
N ARG A 45 -3.17 -3.11 -9.21
CA ARG A 45 -4.50 -2.74 -8.70
C ARG A 45 -5.68 -3.33 -9.45
N SER A 46 -5.55 -3.55 -10.76
CA SER A 46 -6.60 -4.20 -11.57
C SER A 46 -6.95 -5.61 -11.05
N LYS A 47 -5.94 -6.33 -10.53
CA LYS A 47 -6.06 -7.68 -9.95
C LYS A 47 -6.30 -7.66 -8.44
N ASN A 48 -5.48 -6.94 -7.68
CA ASN A 48 -5.52 -6.98 -6.20
C ASN A 48 -6.50 -5.98 -5.56
N LYS A 49 -7.12 -5.09 -6.36
CA LYS A 49 -8.08 -4.06 -5.92
C LYS A 49 -7.54 -3.02 -4.92
N MET A 50 -6.22 -2.94 -4.76
CA MET A 50 -5.56 -1.94 -3.90
C MET A 50 -5.31 -0.64 -4.69
N GLU A 51 -6.30 0.24 -4.69
CA GLU A 51 -6.16 1.60 -5.20
C GLU A 51 -5.20 2.43 -4.34
N ILE A 52 -4.61 3.48 -4.94
CA ILE A 52 -3.62 4.34 -4.26
C ILE A 52 -4.16 4.91 -2.93
N LYS A 53 -5.43 5.33 -2.92
CA LYS A 53 -6.11 5.83 -1.72
C LYS A 53 -6.14 4.82 -0.57
N ASN A 54 -6.30 3.52 -0.88
CA ASN A 54 -6.35 2.47 0.15
C ASN A 54 -4.97 2.26 0.77
N LEU A 55 -3.92 2.30 -0.07
CA LEU A 55 -2.54 2.21 0.41
C LEU A 55 -2.18 3.44 1.25
N ALA A 56 -2.50 4.63 0.77
CA ALA A 56 -2.19 5.89 1.43
C ALA A 56 -2.84 6.04 2.82
N VAL A 57 -4.11 5.65 2.97
CA VAL A 57 -4.81 5.72 4.26
C VAL A 57 -4.17 4.82 5.32
N ILE A 58 -3.66 3.65 4.91
CA ILE A 58 -3.02 2.69 5.82
C ILE A 58 -1.60 3.13 6.16
N TRP A 59 -0.83 3.53 5.14
CA TRP A 59 0.60 3.78 5.28
C TRP A 59 0.94 5.22 5.68
N GLY A 60 0.04 6.19 5.50
CA GLY A 60 0.20 7.58 5.94
C GLY A 60 0.57 7.66 7.42
N PRO A 61 -0.28 7.17 8.33
CA PRO A 61 0.04 7.12 9.76
C PRO A 61 1.30 6.30 10.04
N THR A 62 1.46 5.11 9.44
CA THR A 62 2.63 4.26 9.74
C THR A 62 3.97 4.90 9.36
N LEU A 63 4.02 5.68 8.28
CA LEU A 63 5.27 6.27 7.78
C LEU A 63 5.56 7.66 8.36
N LEU A 64 4.52 8.43 8.68
CA LEU A 64 4.65 9.85 9.00
C LEU A 64 4.16 10.20 10.41
N GLN A 65 3.74 9.20 11.20
CA GLN A 65 3.28 9.41 12.57
C GLN A 65 4.30 10.21 13.38
N LYS A 66 3.80 11.32 13.93
CA LYS A 66 4.52 12.12 14.91
C LYS A 66 4.24 11.54 16.29
N ILE A 67 5.21 11.64 17.20
CA ILE A 67 5.17 11.05 18.56
C ILE A 67 3.90 11.50 19.33
N GLU A 68 3.37 12.68 19.04
CA GLU A 68 2.26 13.30 19.76
C GLU A 68 0.90 13.18 19.04
N ASP A 69 0.86 12.70 17.80
CA ASP A 69 -0.36 12.71 16.98
C ASP A 69 -0.72 11.29 16.52
N VAL A 70 -1.71 10.69 17.20
CA VAL A 70 -2.19 9.34 16.93
C VAL A 70 -3.52 9.46 16.19
N GLY A 71 -3.49 9.45 14.86
CA GLY A 71 -4.70 9.59 14.06
C GLY A 71 -4.47 9.58 12.56
N TYR A 72 -5.58 9.56 11.83
CA TYR A 72 -5.55 9.76 10.38
C TYR A 72 -5.23 11.23 10.07
N SER A 73 -4.21 11.44 9.23
CA SER A 73 -3.90 12.73 8.62
C SER A 73 -4.12 12.65 7.11
N GLN A 74 -5.01 13.49 6.60
CA GLN A 74 -5.24 13.62 5.15
C GLN A 74 -3.95 14.03 4.42
N GLN A 75 -3.17 14.93 5.03
CA GLN A 75 -1.90 15.39 4.46
C GLN A 75 -0.88 14.24 4.38
N ASP A 76 -0.82 13.37 5.38
CA ASP A 76 0.10 12.24 5.40
C ASP A 76 -0.28 11.22 4.31
N ALA A 77 -1.57 10.98 4.13
CA ALA A 77 -2.08 10.13 3.05
C ALA A 77 -1.76 10.72 1.66
N GLU A 78 -1.87 12.04 1.48
CA GLU A 78 -1.48 12.70 0.24
C GLU A 78 0.03 12.59 -0.03
N VAL A 79 0.87 12.78 0.98
CA VAL A 79 2.33 12.60 0.85
C VAL A 79 2.66 11.17 0.44
N VAL A 80 2.07 10.16 1.08
CA VAL A 80 2.28 8.76 0.71
C VAL A 80 1.77 8.47 -0.71
N SER A 81 0.64 9.08 -1.11
CA SER A 81 0.12 8.95 -2.48
C SER A 81 1.13 9.45 -3.50
N ASP A 82 1.68 10.64 -3.29
CA ASP A 82 2.70 11.23 -4.16
C ASP A 82 3.97 10.38 -4.19
N LEU A 83 4.48 9.91 -3.04
CA LEU A 83 5.66 9.05 -2.98
C LEU A 83 5.52 7.77 -3.81
N VAL A 84 4.35 7.13 -3.75
CA VAL A 84 4.06 5.89 -4.47
C VAL A 84 3.87 6.15 -5.97
N LEU A 85 3.10 7.17 -6.35
CA LEU A 85 2.83 7.50 -7.76
C LEU A 85 4.06 8.04 -8.49
N LEU A 86 4.92 8.77 -7.79
CA LEU A 86 6.13 9.40 -8.33
C LEU A 86 7.40 8.58 -8.07
N TYR A 87 7.28 7.36 -7.52
CA TYR A 87 8.40 6.53 -7.05
C TYR A 87 9.60 6.51 -8.01
N LYS A 88 9.35 6.18 -9.29
CA LYS A 88 10.40 6.05 -10.32
C LYS A 88 11.14 7.36 -10.62
N HIS A 89 10.50 8.50 -10.33
CA HIS A 89 11.09 9.81 -10.51
C HIS A 89 11.79 10.30 -9.24
N ILE A 90 11.31 9.92 -8.06
CA ILE A 90 11.86 10.38 -6.79
C ILE A 90 13.08 9.54 -6.38
N PHE A 91 13.04 8.23 -6.59
CA PHE A 91 14.12 7.31 -6.23
C PHE A 91 14.87 6.85 -7.49
N PRO A 92 16.13 7.27 -7.69
CA PRO A 92 16.95 6.71 -8.76
C PRO A 92 17.17 5.22 -8.49
N LEU A 93 16.86 4.40 -9.50
CA LEU A 93 17.11 2.96 -9.49
C LEU A 93 18.39 2.69 -10.28
N SER A 94 19.26 1.84 -9.75
CA SER A 94 20.40 1.33 -10.51
C SER A 94 19.94 0.33 -11.57
N ASP A 95 20.76 0.13 -12.61
CA ASP A 95 20.48 -0.87 -13.64
C ASP A 95 20.33 -2.29 -13.04
N ASP A 96 21.10 -2.59 -11.99
CA ASP A 96 21.00 -3.85 -11.25
C ASP A 96 19.66 -4.00 -10.52
N GLU A 97 19.16 -2.91 -9.90
CA GLU A 97 17.85 -2.91 -9.24
C GLU A 97 16.72 -3.14 -10.26
N ILE A 98 16.79 -2.45 -11.41
CA ILE A 98 15.83 -2.60 -12.50
C ILE A 98 15.85 -4.02 -13.04
N LYS A 99 17.04 -4.58 -13.30
CA LYS A 99 17.19 -5.95 -13.79
C LYS A 99 16.63 -6.97 -12.80
N LYS A 100 16.94 -6.82 -11.51
CA LYS A 100 16.41 -7.69 -10.45
C LYS A 100 14.88 -7.62 -10.37
N GLU A 101 14.30 -6.43 -10.49
CA GLU A 101 12.84 -6.27 -10.52
C GLU A 101 12.21 -6.95 -11.74
N GLN A 102 12.81 -6.82 -12.92
CA GLN A 102 12.36 -7.52 -14.13
C GLN A 102 12.39 -9.04 -13.98
N GLU A 103 13.47 -9.59 -13.41
CA GLU A 103 13.58 -11.02 -13.13
C GLU A 103 12.51 -11.51 -12.15
N MET A 104 12.27 -10.76 -11.06
CA MET A 104 11.20 -11.07 -10.10
C MET A 104 9.81 -11.03 -10.76
N LEU A 105 9.54 -10.04 -11.62
CA LEU A 105 8.29 -9.92 -12.37
C LEU A 105 8.07 -11.10 -13.31
N MET A 106 9.12 -11.55 -14.02
CA MET A 106 9.04 -12.72 -14.91
C MET A 106 8.69 -13.99 -14.13
N CYS A 107 9.33 -14.21 -12.98
CA CYS A 107 9.01 -15.35 -12.10
C CYS A 107 7.55 -15.30 -11.65
N LEU A 108 7.06 -14.13 -11.23
CA LEU A 108 5.69 -13.96 -10.80
C LEU A 108 4.66 -14.17 -11.94
N GLN A 109 4.97 -13.69 -13.14
CA GLN A 109 4.13 -13.91 -14.33
C GLN A 109 4.03 -15.41 -14.68
N ARG A 110 5.16 -16.13 -14.64
CA ARG A 110 5.18 -17.58 -14.85
C ARG A 110 4.34 -18.30 -13.80
N TYR A 111 4.47 -17.93 -12.53
CA TYR A 111 3.64 -18.47 -11.46
C TYR A 111 2.16 -18.25 -11.72
N TYR A 112 1.74 -17.02 -12.07
CA TYR A 112 0.33 -16.75 -12.36
C TYR A 112 -0.19 -17.51 -13.58
N ALA A 113 0.59 -17.62 -14.65
CA ALA A 113 0.21 -18.39 -15.84
C ALA A 113 0.04 -19.88 -15.49
N SER A 114 0.92 -20.46 -14.68
CA SER A 114 0.78 -21.82 -14.18
C SER A 114 -0.41 -21.96 -13.21
N ALA A 115 -0.63 -21.01 -12.31
CA ALA A 115 -1.73 -21.04 -11.36
C ALA A 115 -3.10 -20.92 -12.06
N GLU A 116 -3.19 -20.19 -13.17
CA GLU A 116 -4.41 -20.09 -13.98
C GLU A 116 -4.79 -21.45 -14.58
N THR A 117 -3.81 -22.29 -14.97
CA THR A 117 -4.07 -23.68 -15.39
C THR A 117 -4.55 -24.60 -14.26
N LEU A 118 -4.38 -24.18 -13.00
CA LEU A 118 -4.82 -24.88 -11.79
C LEU A 118 -6.05 -24.21 -11.15
N ALA A 119 -6.58 -23.12 -11.71
CA ALA A 119 -7.57 -22.26 -11.07
C ALA A 119 -8.87 -22.98 -10.70
N ASP A 120 -9.25 -24.03 -11.44
CA ASP A 120 -10.40 -24.88 -11.12
C ASP A 120 -10.22 -25.69 -9.81
N SER A 121 -9.00 -25.78 -9.30
CA SER A 121 -8.65 -26.56 -8.10
C SER A 121 -8.27 -25.72 -6.87
N VAL A 122 -8.16 -24.39 -6.99
CA VAL A 122 -7.70 -23.49 -5.92
C VAL A 122 -8.81 -22.54 -5.48
N LYS A 123 -9.14 -22.52 -4.18
CA LYS A 123 -10.13 -21.58 -3.61
C LYS A 123 -9.68 -20.13 -3.82
N GLN A 124 -10.60 -19.28 -4.28
CA GLN A 124 -10.33 -17.86 -4.51
C GLN A 124 -10.23 -17.08 -3.19
N SER A 125 -9.34 -16.09 -3.15
CA SER A 125 -9.27 -15.14 -2.03
C SER A 125 -10.53 -14.26 -2.00
N GLY A 126 -11.17 -14.11 -0.84
CA GLY A 126 -12.40 -13.33 -0.68
C GLY A 126 -13.56 -14.06 -0.02
N ASP A 127 -13.43 -15.37 0.26
CA ASP A 127 -14.45 -16.18 0.93
C ASP A 127 -14.65 -15.87 2.43
N LEU A 128 -14.00 -14.82 2.95
CA LEU A 128 -14.16 -14.40 4.33
C LEU A 128 -15.37 -13.47 4.47
N LYS A 129 -16.52 -14.05 4.82
CA LYS A 129 -17.73 -13.30 5.20
C LYS A 129 -17.71 -13.05 6.71
N ILE A 130 -17.50 -11.79 7.11
CA ILE A 130 -17.59 -11.35 8.50
C ILE A 130 -18.88 -10.53 8.65
N TRP A 131 -19.71 -10.89 9.62
CA TRP A 131 -20.89 -10.12 10.01
C TRP A 131 -20.59 -9.47 11.37
N ILE A 132 -20.73 -8.14 11.44
CA ILE A 132 -20.67 -7.39 12.70
C ILE A 132 -22.10 -6.99 13.03
N THR A 133 -22.66 -7.60 14.08
CA THR A 133 -23.97 -7.20 14.61
C THR A 133 -23.74 -6.22 15.74
N VAL A 134 -24.20 -4.98 15.56
CA VAL A 134 -24.22 -3.97 16.64
C VAL A 134 -25.57 -4.11 17.35
N ASP A 135 -25.57 -4.80 18.48
CA ASP A 135 -26.76 -4.87 19.33
C ASP A 135 -26.87 -3.58 20.15
N GLN A 136 -27.82 -2.71 19.79
CA GLN A 136 -28.09 -1.48 20.54
C GLN A 136 -28.90 -1.73 21.82
N ASN A 137 -29.27 -2.98 22.12
CA ASN A 137 -30.04 -3.32 23.31
C ASN A 137 -29.23 -4.16 24.30
N LEU A 138 -28.51 -3.49 25.21
CA LEU A 138 -28.09 -4.10 26.48
C LEU A 138 -29.29 -4.28 27.41
N LYS A 139 -30.26 -5.12 27.02
CA LYS A 139 -31.28 -5.67 27.91
C LYS A 139 -31.37 -7.18 27.71
N LYS A 140 -30.77 -7.88 28.67
CA LYS A 140 -30.73 -9.33 28.89
C LYS A 140 -31.92 -10.08 28.28
N SER A 141 -31.70 -11.03 27.36
CA SER A 141 -32.55 -12.24 27.30
C SER A 141 -31.92 -13.41 26.53
N GLN A 142 -31.72 -14.49 27.29
CA GLN A 142 -31.67 -15.93 26.96
C GLN A 142 -30.97 -16.43 25.68
N LYS A 143 -29.86 -17.16 25.91
CA LYS A 143 -29.24 -18.11 24.98
C LYS A 143 -30.28 -19.11 24.46
N LYS A 144 -30.62 -19.05 23.17
CA LYS A 144 -31.01 -20.23 22.40
C LYS A 144 -29.90 -20.59 21.42
N ARG A 145 -29.17 -21.65 21.76
CA ARG A 145 -28.26 -22.35 20.84
C ARG A 145 -29.12 -22.92 19.70
N ILE A 146 -28.96 -22.39 18.49
CA ILE A 146 -29.44 -23.07 17.29
C ILE A 146 -28.37 -24.09 16.91
N LYS A 147 -28.71 -25.38 16.97
CA LYS A 147 -27.93 -26.47 16.35
C LYS A 147 -28.15 -26.34 14.85
N LEU A 148 -27.08 -26.11 14.09
CA LEU A 148 -27.08 -26.28 12.64
C LEU A 148 -26.92 -27.77 12.34
N MET A 149 -27.87 -28.32 11.58
CA MET A 149 -27.72 -29.52 10.76
C MET A 149 -27.39 -29.06 9.35
#